data_AF-A0A1G4R7A2-F1
#
_entry.id   AF-A0A1G4R7A2-F1
#
_cell.length_a   1.000
_cell.length_b   1.000
_cell.length_c   1.000
_cell.angle_alpha   90.00
_cell.angle_beta   90.00
_cell.angle_gamma   90.00
#
_symmetry.space_group_name_H-M   'P 1'
#
loop_
_entity.id
_entity.type
_entity.pdbx_description
1 polymer ?
#
loop_
_entity_poly.entity_id
_entity_poly.type
_entity_poly.pdbx_seq_one_letter_code
_entity_poly.pdbx_strand_id
1 'polypeptide(L)'
;MRLSLKTAGILATVTMGLGLMAFDWPTQLSWLKPRLAEPSPASLQKAYDKVRQKTYQLKGWMMTIQKDGFTGQVRCHLFSMRTLTQGRITYSQNTLGFELDPNETTLNAWYRVDGQPARRANDLYPRLVAAQVGGADGSLENPTGGIVLIPVADLVGASVVTIRTSERSAPKRFNLKGFDEALAAARYNGCSSDEAFERYAW
;
A
#
# COMPACT_ATOMS: atom_id res chain seq x y z
N MET A 1 -23.85 -37.57 -16.34
CA MET A 1 -25.18 -37.03 -16.69
C MET A 1 -25.03 -35.55 -17.07
N ARG A 2 -25.42 -35.24 -18.31
CA ARG A 2 -25.76 -33.94 -18.95
C ARG A 2 -24.97 -32.65 -18.58
N LEU A 3 -24.19 -32.22 -19.57
CA LEU A 3 -23.77 -30.84 -19.88
C LEU A 3 -24.94 -29.86 -19.95
N SER A 4 -24.70 -28.60 -19.57
CA SER A 4 -25.50 -27.46 -20.05
C SER A 4 -24.65 -26.18 -20.08
N LEU A 5 -23.95 -25.95 -21.19
CA LEU A 5 -23.50 -24.62 -21.60
C LEU A 5 -24.74 -23.77 -21.92
N LYS A 6 -24.81 -22.55 -21.37
CA LYS A 6 -25.69 -21.49 -21.89
C LYS A 6 -24.85 -20.31 -22.34
N THR A 7 -24.67 -20.26 -23.64
CA THR A 7 -24.23 -19.14 -24.46
C THR A 7 -25.39 -18.16 -24.63
N ALA A 8 -25.17 -16.87 -24.37
CA ALA A 8 -25.93 -15.74 -24.90
C ALA A 8 -25.06 -14.49 -24.66
N GLY A 9 -24.59 -13.69 -25.62
CA GLY A 9 -25.06 -13.48 -26.98
C GLY A 9 -25.91 -12.21 -27.04
N ILE A 10 -25.30 -11.03 -26.86
CA ILE A 10 -25.89 -9.75 -27.27
C ILE A 10 -24.78 -8.84 -27.82
N LEU A 11 -24.67 -8.81 -29.14
CA LEU A 11 -24.05 -7.75 -29.91
C LEU A 11 -25.05 -6.59 -29.98
N ALA A 12 -24.72 -5.45 -29.39
CA ALA A 12 -25.44 -4.20 -29.60
C ALA A 12 -24.54 -3.27 -30.43
N THR A 13 -24.76 -3.28 -31.73
CA THR A 13 -24.19 -2.33 -32.69
C THR A 13 -25.03 -1.05 -32.61
N VAL A 14 -24.47 0.02 -32.05
CA VAL A 14 -25.07 1.37 -32.13
C VAL A 14 -24.32 2.16 -33.18
N THR A 15 -25.00 2.35 -34.31
CA THR A 15 -24.61 3.20 -35.42
C THR A 15 -25.44 4.48 -35.35
N MET A 16 -24.85 5.57 -35.84
CA MET A 16 -25.47 6.83 -36.29
C MET A 16 -25.42 8.02 -35.33
N GLY A 17 -24.79 9.09 -35.84
CA GLY A 17 -24.85 10.43 -35.26
C GLY A 17 -23.68 11.35 -35.62
N LEU A 18 -23.10 11.23 -36.83
CA LEU A 18 -22.12 12.20 -37.33
C LEU A 18 -22.84 13.51 -37.71
N GLY A 19 -23.08 14.37 -36.71
CA GLY A 19 -23.41 15.78 -36.90
C GLY A 19 -22.13 16.59 -36.98
N LEU A 20 -21.62 16.81 -38.19
CA LEU A 20 -20.51 17.73 -38.45
C LEU A 20 -21.02 19.17 -38.37
N MET A 21 -20.99 19.74 -37.16
CA MET A 21 -21.01 21.20 -37.01
C MET A 21 -19.60 21.71 -37.32
N ALA A 22 -19.43 22.25 -38.53
CA ALA A 22 -18.24 23.01 -38.91
C ALA A 22 -18.21 24.31 -38.09
N PHE A 23 -17.55 24.27 -36.94
CA PHE A 23 -17.11 25.46 -36.24
C PHE A 23 -15.90 26.02 -36.99
N ASP A 24 -16.15 27.02 -37.84
CA ASP A 24 -15.11 27.86 -38.44
C ASP A 24 -14.45 28.68 -37.33
N TRP A 25 -13.41 28.11 -36.73
CA TRP A 25 -12.57 28.82 -35.78
C TRP A 25 -11.71 29.83 -36.55
N PRO A 26 -11.69 31.12 -36.16
CA PRO A 26 -10.84 32.09 -36.81
C PRO A 26 -9.36 31.67 -36.69
N THR A 27 -8.72 31.50 -37.84
CA THR A 27 -7.28 31.20 -38.04
C THR A 27 -6.34 32.34 -37.63
N GLN A 28 -6.86 33.40 -37.00
CA GLN A 28 -6.07 34.49 -36.46
C GLN A 28 -5.78 34.23 -35.00
N LEU A 29 -4.58 33.68 -34.71
CA LEU A 29 -3.73 33.91 -33.53
C LEU A 29 -2.58 32.86 -33.50
N SER A 30 -1.92 32.64 -34.65
CA SER A 30 -0.76 31.73 -34.79
C SER A 30 0.59 32.38 -34.46
N TRP A 31 0.61 33.70 -34.25
CA TRP A 31 1.79 34.47 -33.87
C TRP A 31 1.85 34.64 -32.36
N LEU A 32 3.00 34.35 -31.75
CA LEU A 32 3.27 34.44 -30.31
C LEU A 32 2.75 33.24 -29.48
N LYS A 33 3.05 32.02 -29.91
CA LYS A 33 3.58 31.09 -28.90
C LYS A 33 4.99 31.61 -28.58
N PRO A 34 5.23 32.26 -27.42
CA PRO A 34 6.60 32.55 -27.03
C PRO A 34 7.36 31.23 -27.12
N ARG A 35 8.48 31.21 -27.86
CA ARG A 35 9.38 30.06 -27.84
C ARG A 35 9.71 29.84 -26.37
N LEU A 36 9.17 28.78 -25.78
CA LEU A 36 9.60 28.33 -24.47
C LEU A 36 11.12 28.15 -24.61
N ALA A 37 11.87 29.04 -23.98
CA ALA A 37 13.32 28.99 -24.02
C ALA A 37 13.74 27.58 -23.61
N GLU A 38 14.67 27.01 -24.36
CA GLU A 38 15.17 25.67 -24.07
C GLU A 38 15.70 25.65 -22.63
N PRO A 39 15.26 24.69 -21.80
CA PRO A 39 15.61 24.68 -20.39
C PRO A 39 17.14 24.65 -20.24
N SER A 40 17.68 25.55 -19.42
CA SER A 40 19.11 25.61 -19.16
C SER A 40 19.62 24.29 -18.55
N PRO A 41 20.89 23.92 -18.75
CA PRO A 41 21.47 22.70 -18.14
C PRO A 41 21.24 22.62 -16.63
N ALA A 42 21.32 23.75 -15.91
CA ALA A 42 21.05 23.80 -14.48
C ALA A 42 19.58 23.52 -14.12
N SER A 43 18.63 23.93 -14.97
CA SER A 43 17.21 23.62 -14.77
C SER A 43 16.88 22.16 -15.07
N LEU A 44 17.56 21.57 -16.06
CA LEU A 44 17.48 20.13 -16.35
C LEU A 44 18.02 19.32 -15.19
N GLN A 45 19.18 19.69 -14.64
CA GLN A 45 19.76 19.04 -13.47
C GLN A 45 18.81 19.07 -12.27
N LYS A 46 18.25 20.24 -11.93
CA LYS A 46 17.24 20.35 -10.86
C LYS A 46 15.99 19.49 -11.11
N ALA A 47 15.59 19.33 -12.37
CA ALA A 47 14.46 18.47 -12.74
C ALA A 47 14.80 16.97 -12.61
N TYR A 48 16.06 16.59 -12.84
CA TYR A 48 16.57 15.25 -12.59
C TYR A 48 16.67 14.96 -11.10
N ASP A 49 17.10 15.92 -10.26
CA ASP A 49 17.28 15.70 -8.81
C ASP A 49 15.97 15.63 -8.02
N LYS A 50 14.81 15.87 -8.66
CA LYS A 50 13.51 15.96 -7.96
C LYS A 50 12.95 14.57 -7.63
N VAL A 51 12.60 14.36 -6.36
CA VAL A 51 11.79 13.20 -5.92
C VAL A 51 10.40 13.28 -6.55
N ARG A 52 10.02 12.24 -7.29
CA ARG A 52 8.68 12.10 -7.87
C ARG A 52 7.86 11.19 -6.99
N GLN A 53 6.75 11.69 -6.48
CA GLN A 53 5.82 10.93 -5.66
C GLN A 53 4.51 10.70 -6.41
N LYS A 54 3.98 9.48 -6.31
CA LYS A 54 2.62 9.15 -6.74
C LYS A 54 1.91 8.39 -5.63
N THR A 55 0.65 8.72 -5.40
CA THR A 55 -0.19 8.07 -4.40
C THR A 55 -1.39 7.44 -5.08
N TYR A 56 -1.71 6.21 -4.67
CA TYR A 56 -2.79 5.39 -5.19
C TYR A 56 -3.63 4.91 -4.01
N GLN A 57 -4.94 4.81 -4.21
CA GLN A 57 -5.85 4.25 -3.22
C GLN A 57 -6.61 3.09 -3.84
N LEU A 58 -6.62 1.94 -3.17
CA LEU A 58 -7.31 0.75 -3.63
C LEU A 58 -7.91 0.01 -2.43
N LYS A 59 -9.23 -0.12 -2.40
CA LYS A 59 -9.96 -0.94 -1.41
C LYS A 59 -9.59 -0.66 0.06
N GLY A 60 -9.33 0.60 0.42
CA GLY A 60 -8.98 1.01 1.78
C GLY A 60 -7.47 0.95 2.10
N TRP A 61 -6.67 0.51 1.14
CA TRP A 61 -5.22 0.59 1.17
C TRP A 61 -4.74 1.83 0.42
N MET A 62 -3.72 2.46 0.95
CA MET A 62 -3.01 3.56 0.34
C MET A 62 -1.60 3.08 0.01
N MET A 63 -1.20 3.35 -1.22
CA MET A 63 0.16 3.14 -1.68
C MET A 63 0.78 4.48 -2.07
N THR A 64 2.00 4.74 -1.59
CA THR A 64 2.82 5.85 -2.05
C THR A 64 4.09 5.30 -2.67
N ILE A 65 4.37 5.69 -3.92
CA ILE A 65 5.60 5.36 -4.64
C ILE A 65 6.40 6.64 -4.78
N GLN A 66 7.61 6.64 -4.22
CA GLN A 66 8.59 7.70 -4.37
C GLN A 66 9.73 7.19 -5.23
N LYS A 67 10.08 7.95 -6.27
CA LYS A 67 11.28 7.73 -7.06
C LYS A 67 12.22 8.89 -6.83
N ASP A 68 13.36 8.61 -6.23
CA ASP A 68 14.46 9.54 -6.12
C ASP A 68 15.05 9.76 -7.52
N GLY A 69 15.09 11.01 -7.96
CA GLY A 69 15.57 11.36 -9.28
C GLY A 69 17.11 11.39 -9.39
N PHE A 70 17.79 11.58 -8.26
CA PHE A 70 19.25 11.55 -8.17
C PHE A 70 19.78 10.10 -8.11
N THR A 71 19.28 9.29 -7.17
CA THR A 71 19.76 7.91 -7.00
C THR A 71 19.04 6.90 -7.90
N GLY A 72 17.88 7.26 -8.45
CA GLY A 72 16.99 6.34 -9.16
C GLY A 72 16.26 5.35 -8.25
N GLN A 73 16.52 5.37 -6.93
CA GLN A 73 15.90 4.45 -5.96
C GLN A 73 14.39 4.63 -5.92
N VAL A 74 13.68 3.52 -5.79
CA VAL A 74 12.24 3.47 -5.63
C VAL A 74 11.93 3.05 -4.21
N ARG A 75 11.15 3.88 -3.51
CA ARG A 75 10.65 3.63 -2.16
C ARG A 75 9.14 3.55 -2.21
N CYS A 76 8.61 2.49 -1.63
CA CYS A 76 7.21 2.19 -1.63
C CYS A 76 6.69 2.09 -0.20
N HIS A 77 5.56 2.71 0.04
CA HIS A 77 4.82 2.54 1.28
C HIS A 77 3.45 1.98 0.94
N LEU A 78 3.06 0.91 1.62
CA LEU A 78 1.74 0.31 1.49
C LEU A 78 1.13 0.16 2.88
N PHE A 79 -0.01 0.79 3.10
CA PHE A 79 -0.66 0.77 4.40
C PHE A 79 -2.17 0.92 4.30
N SER A 80 -2.88 0.37 5.28
CA SER A 80 -4.31 0.64 5.46
C SER A 80 -4.51 1.97 6.17
N MET A 81 -5.57 2.70 5.82
CA MET A 81 -5.90 3.92 6.57
C MET A 81 -6.40 3.58 7.98
N ARG A 82 -6.01 4.39 8.95
CA ARG A 82 -6.53 4.30 10.33
C ARG A 82 -8.01 4.65 10.33
N THR A 83 -8.81 3.92 11.10
CA THR A 83 -10.22 4.25 11.35
C THR A 83 -10.44 4.46 12.84
N LEU A 84 -11.63 4.88 13.24
CA LEU A 84 -11.97 5.04 14.66
C LEU A 84 -11.87 3.72 15.44
N THR A 85 -12.06 2.58 14.77
CA THR A 85 -12.13 1.25 15.40
C THR A 85 -10.96 0.35 15.03
N GLN A 86 -10.11 0.76 14.10
CA GLN A 86 -8.98 -0.03 13.60
C GLN A 86 -7.71 0.82 13.55
N GLY A 87 -6.63 0.27 14.11
CA GLY A 87 -5.31 0.83 13.94
C GLY A 87 -4.83 0.72 12.48
N ARG A 88 -3.69 1.34 12.20
CA ARG A 88 -3.05 1.27 10.89
C ARG A 88 -2.39 -0.10 10.70
N ILE A 89 -2.40 -0.59 9.46
CA ILE A 89 -1.62 -1.76 9.05
C ILE A 89 -0.59 -1.26 8.04
N THR A 90 0.69 -1.61 8.19
CA THR A 90 1.73 -1.30 7.21
C THR A 90 2.37 -2.56 6.67
N TYR A 91 2.72 -2.57 5.39
CA TYR A 91 3.49 -3.64 4.77
C TYR A 91 4.96 -3.22 4.57
N SER A 92 5.88 -4.11 4.92
CA SER A 92 7.30 -3.98 4.61
C SER A 92 7.98 -5.34 4.72
N GLN A 93 8.91 -5.65 3.81
CA GLN A 93 9.75 -6.85 3.89
C GLN A 93 8.94 -8.14 4.18
N ASN A 94 7.89 -8.38 3.37
CA ASN A 94 7.01 -9.56 3.50
C ASN A 94 6.35 -9.73 4.89
N THR A 95 6.18 -8.62 5.62
CA THR A 95 5.62 -8.58 6.97
C THR A 95 4.57 -7.49 7.07
N LEU A 96 3.48 -7.77 7.78
CA LEU A 96 2.48 -6.77 8.15
C LEU A 96 2.68 -6.32 9.60
N GLY A 97 2.83 -5.02 9.78
CA GLY A 97 2.85 -4.36 11.08
C GLY A 97 1.46 -3.85 11.42
N PHE A 98 0.95 -4.24 12.59
CA PHE A 98 -0.36 -3.86 13.11
C PHE A 98 -0.16 -2.87 14.26
N GLU A 99 -0.48 -1.60 14.00
CA GLU A 99 -0.34 -0.52 14.96
C GLU A 99 -1.49 -0.58 15.98
N LEU A 100 -1.14 -0.62 17.27
CA LEU A 100 -2.08 -0.63 18.38
C LEU A 100 -2.05 0.74 19.08
N ASP A 101 -1.79 0.78 20.39
CA ASP A 101 -1.57 2.03 21.12
C ASP A 101 -0.06 2.21 21.34
N PRO A 102 0.54 3.36 21.01
CA PRO A 102 1.98 3.57 21.17
C PRO A 102 2.44 3.48 22.64
N ASN A 103 1.53 3.64 23.61
CA ASN A 103 1.83 3.53 25.04
C ASN A 103 1.65 2.11 25.58
N GLU A 104 1.13 1.18 24.79
CA GLU A 104 0.97 -0.22 25.18
C GLU A 104 2.14 -1.06 24.68
N THR A 105 2.70 -1.88 25.56
CA THR A 105 3.68 -2.90 25.15
C THR A 105 3.00 -4.07 24.46
N THR A 106 3.58 -4.53 23.35
CA THR A 106 3.11 -5.73 22.64
C THR A 106 3.95 -6.97 22.96
N LEU A 107 4.86 -6.89 23.94
CA LEU A 107 5.71 -8.01 24.38
C LEU A 107 4.92 -9.20 24.92
N ASN A 108 3.65 -9.03 25.31
CA ASN A 108 2.80 -10.15 25.74
C ASN A 108 1.57 -10.30 24.84
N ALA A 109 1.64 -9.75 23.64
CA ALA A 109 0.51 -9.73 22.73
C ALA A 109 0.17 -11.14 22.25
N TRP A 110 -1.13 -11.34 22.03
CA TRP A 110 -1.68 -12.51 21.38
C TRP A 110 -2.40 -12.08 20.12
N TYR A 111 -2.32 -12.91 19.09
CA TYR A 111 -3.04 -12.70 17.85
C TYR A 111 -3.80 -13.95 17.43
N ARG A 112 -4.87 -13.76 16.68
CA ARG A 112 -5.58 -14.81 15.95
C ARG A 112 -5.91 -14.33 14.55
N VAL A 113 -5.96 -15.28 13.62
CA VAL A 113 -6.29 -15.05 12.22
C VAL A 113 -7.61 -15.76 11.96
N ASP A 114 -8.63 -15.04 11.46
CA ASP A 114 -9.94 -15.61 11.09
C ASP A 114 -10.58 -16.56 12.12
N GLY A 115 -10.44 -16.22 13.41
CA GLY A 115 -11.05 -17.00 14.50
C GLY A 115 -10.31 -18.28 14.89
N GLN A 116 -9.17 -18.58 14.25
CA GLN A 116 -8.28 -19.68 14.63
C GLN A 116 -7.75 -19.52 16.08
N PRO A 117 -7.20 -20.59 16.69
CA PRO A 117 -6.59 -20.51 18.00
C PRO A 117 -5.57 -19.37 18.12
N ALA A 118 -5.59 -18.69 19.27
CA ALA A 118 -4.68 -17.57 19.50
C ALA A 118 -3.24 -18.06 19.66
N ARG A 119 -2.30 -17.31 19.11
CA ARG A 119 -0.85 -17.52 19.19
C ARG A 119 -0.18 -16.33 19.86
N ARG A 120 0.96 -16.53 20.52
CA ARG A 120 1.72 -15.42 21.09
C ARG A 120 2.48 -14.70 19.97
N ALA A 121 2.46 -13.37 20.00
CA ALA A 121 3.23 -12.57 19.04
C ALA A 121 4.74 -12.82 19.18
N ASN A 122 5.23 -13.04 20.41
CA ASN A 122 6.66 -13.27 20.65
C ASN A 122 7.22 -14.54 20.02
N ASP A 123 6.36 -15.53 19.74
CA ASP A 123 6.77 -16.75 19.06
C ASP A 123 7.22 -16.47 17.60
N LEU A 124 6.91 -15.27 17.08
CA LEU A 124 7.32 -14.80 15.77
C LEU A 124 8.72 -14.19 15.75
N TYR A 125 9.25 -13.72 16.88
CA TYR A 125 10.51 -12.97 16.92
C TYR A 125 11.70 -13.71 16.30
N PRO A 126 11.93 -15.01 16.55
CA PRO A 126 13.04 -15.70 15.90
C PRO A 126 12.96 -15.65 14.37
N ARG A 127 11.76 -15.75 13.79
CA ARG A 127 11.54 -15.66 12.34
C ARG A 127 11.75 -14.24 11.82
N LEU A 128 11.27 -13.24 12.55
CA LEU A 128 11.41 -11.82 12.19
C LEU A 128 12.89 -11.39 12.20
N VAL A 129 13.65 -11.82 13.21
CA VAL A 129 15.09 -11.58 13.32
C VAL A 129 15.84 -12.25 12.17
N ALA A 130 15.53 -13.52 11.86
CA ALA A 130 16.15 -14.24 10.76
C ALA A 130 15.87 -13.59 9.39
N ALA A 131 14.70 -12.98 9.22
CA ALA A 131 14.31 -12.25 8.02
C ALA A 131 14.83 -10.80 7.96
N GLN A 132 15.65 -10.38 8.95
CA GLN A 132 16.15 -9.01 9.09
C GLN A 132 15.05 -7.94 9.05
N VAL A 133 13.84 -8.30 9.46
CA VAL A 133 12.75 -7.35 9.62
C VAL A 133 13.11 -6.51 10.82
N GLY A 134 13.52 -5.26 10.59
CA GLY A 134 13.96 -4.36 11.66
C GLY A 134 12.94 -4.33 12.80
N GLY A 135 13.40 -4.16 14.04
CA GLY A 135 12.50 -4.03 15.19
C GLY A 135 11.51 -2.88 15.00
N ALA A 136 10.45 -2.84 15.82
CA ALA A 136 9.66 -1.62 15.92
C ALA A 136 10.56 -0.47 16.41
N ASP A 137 10.38 0.74 15.88
CA ASP A 137 11.14 1.94 16.27
C ASP A 137 10.65 2.50 17.62
N GLY A 138 10.44 1.61 18.59
CA GLY A 138 9.90 1.93 19.90
C GLY A 138 10.88 2.71 20.78
N SER A 139 10.35 3.33 21.84
CA SER A 139 11.17 3.98 22.86
C SER A 139 11.83 2.94 23.78
N LEU A 140 12.73 3.38 24.66
CA LEU A 140 13.34 2.48 25.65
C LEU A 140 12.28 1.88 26.60
N GLU A 141 11.24 2.67 26.91
CA GLU A 141 10.12 2.28 27.77
C GLU A 141 9.14 1.33 27.06
N ASN A 142 9.00 1.46 25.74
CA ASN A 142 8.21 0.57 24.91
C ASN A 142 8.97 0.19 23.63
N PRO A 143 9.86 -0.81 23.67
CA PRO A 143 10.69 -1.19 22.53
C PRO A 143 9.88 -1.75 21.36
N THR A 144 8.62 -2.10 21.61
CA THR A 144 7.70 -2.58 20.57
C THR A 144 6.94 -1.47 19.86
N GLY A 145 6.98 -0.23 20.37
CA GLY A 145 6.26 0.91 19.81
C GLY A 145 4.75 0.72 19.65
N GLY A 146 4.15 -0.24 20.37
CA GLY A 146 2.75 -0.57 20.20
C GLY A 146 2.44 -1.33 18.90
N ILE A 147 3.43 -2.01 18.30
CA ILE A 147 3.27 -2.69 17.01
C ILE A 147 3.41 -4.21 17.18
N VAL A 148 2.55 -4.96 16.50
CA VAL A 148 2.74 -6.41 16.32
C VAL A 148 3.10 -6.68 14.87
N LEU A 149 4.19 -7.40 14.65
CA LEU A 149 4.67 -7.79 13.33
C LEU A 149 4.27 -9.25 13.04
N ILE A 150 3.58 -9.50 11.92
CA ILE A 150 3.18 -10.84 11.49
C ILE A 150 3.63 -11.09 10.05
N PRO A 151 4.39 -12.16 9.77
CA PRO A 151 4.78 -12.52 8.41
C PRO A 151 3.57 -12.75 7.52
N VAL A 152 3.62 -12.31 6.26
CA VAL A 152 2.51 -12.48 5.30
C VAL A 152 2.22 -13.95 5.02
N ALA A 153 3.23 -14.82 5.11
CA ALA A 153 3.06 -16.26 5.00
C ALA A 153 2.06 -16.85 6.03
N ASP A 154 1.94 -16.24 7.19
CA ASP A 154 0.98 -16.63 8.24
C ASP A 154 -0.43 -16.04 8.01
N LEU A 155 -0.60 -15.21 6.99
CA LEU A 155 -1.80 -14.41 6.69
C LEU A 155 -2.36 -14.67 5.28
N VAL A 156 -1.88 -15.70 4.58
CA VAL A 156 -2.35 -16.03 3.23
C VAL A 156 -3.86 -16.31 3.25
N GLY A 157 -4.62 -15.56 2.45
CA GLY A 157 -6.09 -15.66 2.38
C GLY A 157 -6.81 -15.17 3.64
N ALA A 158 -6.10 -14.56 4.59
CA ALA A 158 -6.69 -14.07 5.82
C ALA A 158 -7.60 -12.86 5.57
N SER A 159 -8.76 -12.85 6.20
CA SER A 159 -9.69 -11.72 6.13
C SER A 159 -9.52 -10.74 7.30
N VAL A 160 -9.30 -11.28 8.49
CA VAL A 160 -9.25 -10.50 9.73
C VAL A 160 -8.16 -11.03 10.66
N VAL A 161 -7.35 -10.10 11.19
CA VAL A 161 -6.45 -10.36 12.30
C VAL A 161 -7.03 -9.71 13.55
N THR A 162 -7.12 -10.46 14.64
CA THR A 162 -7.49 -9.91 15.96
C THR A 162 -6.28 -9.97 16.87
N ILE A 163 -5.97 -8.87 17.53
CA ILE A 163 -4.80 -8.74 18.40
C ILE A 163 -5.25 -8.18 19.76
N ARG A 164 -4.72 -8.76 20.84
CA ARG A 164 -4.81 -8.21 22.19
C ARG A 164 -3.38 -8.01 22.72
N THR A 165 -3.08 -6.88 23.33
CA THR A 165 -1.74 -6.56 23.85
C THR A 165 -1.44 -7.28 25.17
N SER A 166 -2.48 -7.57 25.95
CA SER A 166 -2.43 -8.37 27.18
C SER A 166 -3.73 -9.14 27.41
N GLU A 167 -3.77 -9.97 28.45
CA GLU A 167 -4.99 -10.69 28.84
C GLU A 167 -6.13 -9.76 29.29
N ARG A 168 -5.79 -8.58 29.81
CA ARG A 168 -6.75 -7.58 30.31
C ARG A 168 -7.19 -6.59 29.24
N SER A 169 -6.41 -6.44 28.16
CA SER A 169 -6.71 -5.50 27.07
C SER A 169 -7.90 -5.97 26.23
N ALA A 170 -8.70 -5.02 25.75
CA ALA A 170 -9.73 -5.31 24.75
C ALA A 170 -9.08 -5.74 23.42
N PRO A 171 -9.59 -6.78 22.75
CA PRO A 171 -9.06 -7.20 21.46
C PRO A 171 -9.39 -6.18 20.35
N LYS A 172 -8.39 -5.79 19.57
CA LYS A 172 -8.51 -4.94 18.38
C LYS A 172 -8.57 -5.81 17.11
N ARG A 173 -9.41 -5.44 16.15
CA ARG A 173 -9.61 -6.18 14.89
C ARG A 173 -9.08 -5.36 13.72
N PHE A 174 -8.35 -6.02 12.83
CA PHE A 174 -7.72 -5.45 11.65
C PHE A 174 -8.24 -6.19 10.42
N ASN A 175 -8.76 -5.46 9.45
CA ASN A 175 -9.30 -6.03 8.23
C ASN A 175 -8.22 -6.04 7.13
N LEU A 176 -8.00 -7.20 6.51
CA LEU A 176 -7.01 -7.39 5.45
C LEU A 176 -7.62 -7.37 4.04
N LYS A 177 -8.94 -7.17 3.93
CA LYS A 177 -9.62 -7.09 2.64
C LYS A 177 -8.93 -6.07 1.72
N GLY A 178 -8.64 -6.48 0.49
CA GLY A 178 -7.99 -5.64 -0.51
C GLY A 178 -6.46 -5.61 -0.43
N PHE A 179 -5.84 -6.28 0.55
CA PHE A 179 -4.39 -6.27 0.71
C PHE A 179 -3.67 -6.89 -0.50
N ASP A 180 -4.07 -8.10 -0.90
CA ASP A 180 -3.41 -8.83 -2.00
C ASP A 180 -3.52 -8.05 -3.32
N GLU A 181 -4.69 -7.46 -3.60
CA GLU A 181 -4.89 -6.62 -4.78
C GLU A 181 -4.08 -5.33 -4.72
N ALA A 182 -3.96 -4.71 -3.54
CA ALA A 182 -3.15 -3.52 -3.34
C ALA A 182 -1.65 -3.81 -3.49
N LEU A 183 -1.17 -4.94 -2.97
CA LEU A 183 0.22 -5.38 -3.13
C LEU A 183 0.53 -5.73 -4.59
N ALA A 184 -0.38 -6.42 -5.28
CA ALA A 184 -0.24 -6.72 -6.70
C ALA A 184 -0.21 -5.42 -7.54
N ALA A 185 -1.11 -4.48 -7.26
CA ALA A 185 -1.10 -3.17 -7.90
C ALA A 185 0.19 -2.40 -7.61
N ALA A 186 0.74 -2.51 -6.41
CA ALA A 186 2.01 -1.88 -6.07
C ALA A 186 3.17 -2.44 -6.88
N ARG A 187 3.26 -3.76 -6.96
CA ARG A 187 4.26 -4.45 -7.78
C ARG A 187 4.15 -4.07 -9.25
N TYR A 188 2.93 -4.00 -9.78
CA TYR A 188 2.67 -3.54 -11.15
C TYR A 188 3.12 -2.09 -11.41
N ASN A 189 3.06 -1.20 -10.41
CA ASN A 189 3.43 0.20 -10.54
C ASN A 189 4.92 0.50 -10.21
N GLY A 190 5.76 -0.52 -10.04
CA GLY A 190 7.21 -0.36 -9.90
C GLY A 190 7.79 -0.73 -8.53
N CYS A 191 6.98 -1.21 -7.59
CA CYS A 191 7.45 -1.77 -6.32
C CYS A 191 7.80 -3.27 -6.48
N SER A 192 8.75 -3.59 -7.34
CA SER A 192 9.00 -4.96 -7.81
C SER A 192 9.64 -5.87 -6.75
N SER A 193 10.47 -5.33 -5.86
CA SER A 193 11.11 -6.08 -4.77
C SER A 193 10.49 -5.74 -3.41
N ASP A 194 10.51 -6.70 -2.49
CA ASP A 194 10.04 -6.47 -1.12
C ASP A 194 10.96 -5.51 -0.34
N GLU A 195 12.21 -5.36 -0.77
CA GLU A 195 13.18 -4.40 -0.25
C GLU A 195 12.81 -2.94 -0.56
N ALA A 196 12.05 -2.71 -1.64
CA ALA A 196 11.55 -1.38 -1.97
C ALA A 196 10.45 -0.92 -1.01
N PHE A 197 9.84 -1.84 -0.24
CA PHE A 197 8.78 -1.49 0.71
C PHE A 197 9.35 -1.08 2.05
N GLU A 198 9.31 0.23 2.30
CA GLU A 198 9.72 0.84 3.55
C GLU A 198 8.53 1.00 4.50
N ARG A 199 8.79 0.82 5.79
CA ARG A 199 7.82 1.21 6.82
C ARG A 199 7.64 2.72 6.81
N TYR A 200 6.41 3.16 6.94
CA TYR A 200 6.14 4.56 7.25
C TYR A 200 6.62 4.81 8.69
N ALA A 201 7.35 5.90 8.92
CA ALA A 201 7.73 6.27 10.29
C ALA A 201 6.46 6.43 11.14
N TRP A 202 6.41 5.72 12.26
CA TRP A 202 5.24 5.57 13.13
C TRP A 202 4.94 6.84 13.94
#